data_AF-V7BEN9-F1
#
_entry.id   AF-V7BEN9-F1
#
_cell.length_a   1.000
_cell.length_b   1.000
_cell.length_c   1.000
_cell.angle_alpha   90.00
_cell.angle_beta   90.00
_cell.angle_gamma   90.00
#
_symmetry.space_group_name_H-M   'P 1'
#
loop_
_entity.id
_entity.type
_entity.pdbx_description
1 polymer ?
#
loop_
_entity_poly.entity_id
_entity_poly.type
_entity_poly.pdbx_seq_one_letter_code
_entity_poly.pdbx_strand_id
1 'polypeptide(L)'
;MELCVGRNKALRIIGLVILFSSATIVSAFIECSTITQLFSACSMFITNGSPDPIPGSPCCDAMFGVNNIANTADNRQYVCRCLMDLIDTFSSNASAIGILPGLCGISLGFKMDPNTDCSL
;
A
#
# COMPACT_ATOMS: atom_id res chain seq x y z
N MET A 1 19.25 -14.71 -11.73
CA MET A 1 19.18 -15.51 -12.97
C MET A 1 17.83 -15.18 -13.58
N GLU A 2 17.71 -14.51 -14.72
CA GLU A 2 18.01 -15.03 -16.06
C GLU A 2 18.69 -13.98 -16.96
N LEU A 3 19.56 -14.49 -17.85
CA LEU A 3 20.45 -13.74 -18.73
C LEU A 3 19.83 -13.56 -20.11
N CYS A 4 19.73 -12.32 -20.59
CA CYS A 4 19.74 -12.03 -22.03
C CYS A 4 21.00 -11.22 -22.37
N VAL A 5 22.15 -11.90 -22.36
CA VAL A 5 23.39 -11.36 -22.94
C VAL A 5 23.35 -11.63 -24.45
N GLY A 6 22.87 -10.64 -25.20
CA GLY A 6 22.94 -10.63 -26.66
C GLY A 6 24.39 -10.52 -27.13
N ARG A 7 24.97 -11.64 -27.58
CA ARG A 7 26.35 -11.75 -28.05
C ARG A 7 26.40 -11.68 -29.58
N ASN A 8 26.57 -10.48 -30.13
CA ASN A 8 27.01 -10.32 -31.53
C ASN A 8 28.42 -9.71 -31.54
N LYS A 9 29.41 -10.54 -31.90
CA LYS A 9 30.81 -10.13 -32.06
C LYS A 9 31.01 -9.55 -33.47
N ALA A 10 31.04 -8.23 -33.58
CA ALA A 10 31.80 -7.57 -34.63
C ALA A 10 32.59 -6.40 -34.00
N LEU A 11 33.88 -6.66 -33.88
CA LEU A 11 34.98 -5.72 -33.96
C LEU A 11 35.10 -4.55 -32.95
N ARG A 12 36.23 -4.63 -32.24
CA ARG A 12 36.85 -3.66 -31.34
C ARG A 12 36.92 -2.26 -31.96
N ILE A 13 36.40 -1.24 -31.26
CA ILE A 13 36.98 0.12 -31.28
C ILE A 13 36.93 0.70 -29.86
N ILE A 14 38.09 1.23 -29.47
CA ILE A 14 38.43 1.91 -28.22
C ILE A 14 37.50 3.09 -27.99
N GLY A 15 36.86 3.12 -26.82
CA GLY A 15 36.07 4.26 -26.36
C GLY A 15 35.69 4.04 -24.91
N LEU A 16 36.17 4.90 -24.03
CA LEU A 16 35.84 4.90 -22.60
C LEU A 16 34.34 5.25 -22.47
N VAL A 17 33.46 4.25 -22.57
CA VAL A 17 32.03 4.43 -22.33
C VAL A 17 31.84 4.55 -20.82
N ILE A 18 31.79 5.80 -20.35
CA ILE A 18 31.33 6.15 -19.01
C ILE A 18 29.92 5.57 -18.91
N LEU A 19 29.77 4.52 -18.09
CA LEU A 19 28.49 3.97 -17.71
C LEU A 19 27.74 5.09 -16.96
N PHE A 20 26.90 5.83 -17.69
CA PHE A 20 25.83 6.60 -17.07
C PHE A 20 24.89 5.58 -16.43
N SER A 21 25.14 5.25 -15.17
CA SER A 21 24.15 4.64 -14.30
C SER A 21 23.02 5.65 -14.18
N SER A 22 22.03 5.57 -15.07
CA SER A 22 20.73 6.16 -14.81
C SER A 22 20.19 5.43 -13.59
N ALA A 23 20.48 5.95 -12.40
CA ALA A 23 19.72 5.64 -11.20
C ALA A 23 18.30 6.08 -11.53
N THR A 24 17.47 5.12 -11.97
CA THR A 24 16.04 5.33 -12.08
C THR A 24 15.58 5.65 -10.68
N ILE A 25 15.36 6.93 -10.41
CA ILE A 25 14.62 7.39 -9.24
C ILE A 25 13.20 6.87 -9.47
N VAL A 26 12.93 5.65 -9.01
CA VAL A 26 11.56 5.16 -8.91
C VAL A 26 10.96 5.96 -7.76
N SER A 27 10.35 7.10 -8.09
CA SER A 27 9.33 7.67 -7.23
C SER A 27 8.18 6.67 -7.24
N ALA A 28 8.18 5.75 -6.27
CA ALA A 28 7.04 4.86 -6.06
C ALA A 28 5.86 5.73 -5.64
N PHE A 29 5.05 6.12 -6.61
CA PHE A 29 3.76 6.73 -6.33
C PHE A 29 2.91 5.65 -5.66
N ILE A 30 2.56 5.87 -4.39
CA ILE A 30 1.64 4.99 -3.68
C ILE A 30 0.28 5.18 -4.34
N GLU A 31 -0.25 4.15 -4.99
CA GLU A 31 -1.59 4.18 -5.55
C GLU A 31 -2.63 3.71 -4.51
N CYS A 32 -3.85 4.24 -4.58
CA CYS A 32 -4.98 3.73 -3.78
C CYS A 32 -5.19 2.22 -3.99
N SER A 33 -4.92 1.69 -5.20
CA SER A 33 -4.97 0.25 -5.50
C SER A 33 -4.09 -0.58 -4.56
N THR A 34 -2.91 -0.05 -4.20
CA THR A 34 -1.97 -0.69 -3.27
C THR A 34 -2.55 -0.72 -1.86
N ILE A 35 -3.15 0.40 -1.41
CA ILE A 35 -3.79 0.49 -0.10
C ILE A 35 -4.96 -0.48 -0.01
N THR A 36 -5.83 -0.52 -1.03
CA THR A 36 -6.95 -1.44 -1.11
C THR A 36 -6.52 -2.91 -1.13
N GLN A 37 -5.42 -3.24 -1.82
CA GLN A 37 -4.87 -4.60 -1.82
C GLN A 37 -4.42 -5.06 -0.43
N LEU A 38 -3.91 -4.16 0.41
CA LEU A 38 -3.56 -4.50 1.80
C LEU A 38 -4.79 -4.95 2.60
N PHE A 39 -5.98 -4.41 2.32
CA PHE A 39 -7.22 -4.86 2.94
C PHE A 39 -7.69 -6.24 2.46
N SER A 40 -7.23 -6.71 1.28
CA SER A 40 -7.59 -8.04 0.79
C SER A 40 -7.07 -9.18 1.68
N ALA A 41 -5.95 -8.94 2.38
CA ALA A 41 -5.40 -9.86 3.38
C ALA A 41 -6.34 -10.08 4.59
N CYS A 42 -7.33 -9.20 4.74
CA CYS A 42 -8.32 -9.19 5.81
C CYS A 42 -9.72 -9.60 5.33
N SER A 43 -9.86 -10.05 4.09
CA SER A 43 -11.15 -10.38 3.45
C SER A 43 -12.04 -11.29 4.28
N MET A 44 -11.48 -12.27 4.99
CA MET A 44 -12.22 -13.16 5.89
C MET A 44 -12.97 -12.38 6.98
N PHE A 45 -12.29 -11.47 7.67
CA PHE A 45 -12.92 -10.63 8.69
C PHE A 45 -13.87 -9.61 8.07
N ILE A 46 -13.46 -8.95 6.98
CA ILE A 46 -14.28 -7.94 6.30
C ILE A 46 -15.62 -8.52 5.85
N THR A 47 -15.62 -9.77 5.35
CA THR A 47 -16.82 -10.42 4.80
C THR A 47 -17.67 -11.09 5.87
N ASN A 48 -17.05 -11.73 6.86
CA ASN A 48 -17.76 -12.57 7.83
C ASN A 48 -17.90 -11.92 9.22
N GLY A 49 -17.24 -10.79 9.46
CA GLY A 49 -17.13 -10.14 10.77
C GLY A 49 -16.38 -10.95 11.83
N SER A 50 -15.80 -12.10 11.47
CA SER A 50 -15.10 -13.00 12.39
C SER A 50 -14.19 -14.00 11.65
N PRO A 51 -13.18 -14.58 12.33
CA PRO A 51 -12.66 -14.15 13.63
C PRO A 51 -11.94 -12.80 13.53
N ASP A 52 -11.86 -12.08 14.65
CA ASP A 52 -11.10 -10.82 14.72
C ASP A 52 -9.63 -11.07 14.36
N PRO A 53 -9.01 -10.19 13.55
CA PRO A 53 -7.60 -10.31 13.23
C PRO A 53 -6.76 -10.06 14.48
N ILE A 54 -5.76 -10.92 14.69
CA ILE A 54 -4.83 -10.82 15.82
C ILE A 54 -3.51 -10.16 15.38
N PRO A 55 -2.82 -9.42 16.27
CA PRO A 55 -1.48 -8.91 15.98
C PRO A 55 -0.52 -10.01 15.54
N GLY A 56 0.27 -9.77 14.48
CA GLY A 56 1.15 -10.76 13.86
C GLY A 56 0.46 -11.72 12.88
N SER A 57 -0.85 -11.57 12.64
CA SER A 57 -1.51 -12.21 11.51
C SER A 57 -1.19 -11.49 10.19
N PRO A 58 -1.28 -12.17 9.02
CA PRO A 58 -1.06 -11.53 7.72
C PRO A 58 -1.94 -10.29 7.48
N CYS A 59 -3.16 -10.29 8.02
CA CYS A 59 -4.05 -9.14 7.96
C CYS A 59 -3.50 -7.94 8.74
N CYS A 60 -3.08 -8.15 9.99
CA CYS A 60 -2.52 -7.05 10.78
C CYS A 60 -1.15 -6.58 10.28
N ASP A 61 -0.34 -7.47 9.71
CA ASP A 61 0.91 -7.09 9.05
C ASP A 61 0.64 -6.19 7.83
N ALA A 62 -0.42 -6.49 7.06
CA ALA A 62 -0.85 -5.63 5.96
C ALA A 62 -1.33 -4.26 6.44
N MET A 63 -2.08 -4.20 7.56
CA MET A 63 -2.47 -2.92 8.17
C MET A 63 -1.28 -2.12 8.68
N PHE A 64 -0.25 -2.79 9.20
CA PHE A 64 1.00 -2.12 9.57
C PHE A 64 1.68 -1.50 8.33
N GLY A 65 1.59 -2.17 7.18
CA GLY A 65 1.95 -1.61 5.87
C GLY A 65 1.21 -0.31 5.56
N VAL A 66 -0.11 -0.26 5.74
CA VAL A 66 -0.92 0.96 5.55
C VAL A 66 -0.44 2.09 6.47
N ASN A 67 -0.16 1.77 7.74
CA ASN A 67 0.35 2.74 8.70
C ASN A 67 1.73 3.30 8.31
N ASN A 68 2.62 2.46 7.79
CA ASN A 68 3.94 2.88 7.32
C ASN A 68 3.86 3.81 6.11
N ILE A 69 2.88 3.59 5.23
CA ILE A 69 2.58 4.50 4.13
C ILE A 69 2.10 5.84 4.68
N ALA A 70 1.19 5.83 5.65
CA ALA A 70 0.61 7.00 6.31
C ALA A 70 1.55 7.69 7.34
N ASN A 71 2.87 7.66 7.12
CA ASN A 71 3.84 8.20 8.08
C ASN A 71 4.09 9.72 7.96
N THR A 72 3.68 10.36 6.87
CA THR A 72 3.73 11.83 6.67
C THR A 72 2.34 12.44 6.67
N ALA A 73 2.23 13.77 6.75
CA ALA A 73 0.94 14.46 6.65
C ALA A 73 0.33 14.26 5.25
N ASP A 74 1.09 14.53 4.19
CA ASP A 74 0.64 14.35 2.81
C ASP A 74 0.18 12.92 2.51
N ASN A 75 0.92 11.92 2.99
CA ASN A 75 0.52 10.53 2.82
C ASN A 75 -0.70 10.18 3.66
N ARG A 76 -0.88 10.76 4.86
CA ARG A 76 -2.11 10.56 5.65
C ARG A 76 -3.33 11.10 4.95
N GLN A 77 -3.25 12.30 4.39
CA GLN A 77 -4.34 12.86 3.58
C GLN A 77 -4.64 11.96 2.38
N TYR A 78 -3.60 11.48 1.69
CA TYR A 78 -3.76 10.56 0.56
C TYR A 78 -4.41 9.24 0.97
N VAL A 79 -3.87 8.57 1.99
CA VAL A 79 -4.37 7.30 2.51
C VAL A 79 -5.80 7.46 3.02
N CYS A 80 -6.12 8.55 3.72
CA CYS A 80 -7.48 8.86 4.15
C CYS A 80 -8.46 8.85 2.98
N ARG A 81 -8.17 9.60 1.90
CA ARG A 81 -9.06 9.65 0.72
C ARG A 81 -9.24 8.27 0.08
N CYS A 82 -8.17 7.50 -0.07
CA CYS A 82 -8.25 6.14 -0.63
C CYS A 82 -9.13 5.22 0.23
N LEU A 83 -9.03 5.33 1.55
CA LEU A 83 -9.82 4.52 2.48
C LEU A 83 -11.29 4.95 2.50
N MET A 84 -11.59 6.24 2.32
CA MET A 84 -12.98 6.70 2.25
C MET A 84 -13.65 6.18 0.98
N ASP A 85 -12.94 6.21 -0.15
CA ASP A 85 -13.39 5.61 -1.41
C ASP A 85 -13.60 4.09 -1.28
N LEU A 86 -12.71 3.41 -0.56
CA LEU A 86 -12.85 1.99 -0.24
C LEU A 86 -14.11 1.71 0.59
N ILE A 87 -14.36 2.51 1.63
CA ILE A 87 -15.53 2.37 2.49
C ILE A 87 -16.83 2.61 1.69
N ASP A 88 -16.85 3.60 0.80
CA ASP A 88 -18.00 3.88 -0.05
C ASP A 88 -18.26 2.72 -1.04
N THR A 89 -17.20 2.23 -1.68
CA THR A 89 -17.24 1.07 -2.59
C THR A 89 -17.77 -0.19 -1.89
N PHE A 90 -17.35 -0.42 -0.64
CA PHE A 90 -17.74 -1.58 0.16
C PHE A 90 -18.66 -1.18 1.33
N SER A 91 -19.66 -0.34 1.06
CA SER A 91 -20.56 0.23 2.07
C SER A 91 -21.22 -0.81 2.99
N SER A 92 -21.57 -2.00 2.47
CA SER A 92 -22.11 -3.11 3.29
C SER A 92 -21.15 -3.61 4.37
N ASN A 93 -19.84 -3.43 4.17
CA ASN A 93 -18.78 -3.85 5.09
C ASN A 93 -18.04 -2.66 5.72
N ALA A 94 -18.59 -1.44 5.60
CA ALA A 94 -17.97 -0.20 6.07
C ALA A 94 -17.52 -0.30 7.53
N SER A 95 -18.37 -0.84 8.41
CA SER A 95 -18.05 -1.00 9.83
C SER A 95 -16.88 -1.95 10.06
N ALA A 96 -16.82 -3.07 9.34
CA ALA A 96 -15.73 -4.04 9.47
C ALA A 96 -14.39 -3.45 8.99
N ILE A 97 -14.41 -2.73 7.87
CA ILE A 97 -13.23 -2.02 7.33
C ILE A 97 -12.76 -0.95 8.32
N GLY A 98 -13.69 -0.16 8.88
CA GLY A 98 -13.36 0.98 9.73
C GLY A 98 -12.74 0.62 11.08
N ILE A 99 -13.13 -0.51 11.68
CA ILE A 99 -12.56 -0.96 12.97
C ILE A 99 -11.25 -1.74 12.82
N LEU A 100 -10.92 -2.14 11.60
CA LEU A 100 -9.86 -3.09 11.32
C LEU A 100 -8.46 -2.64 11.79
N PRO A 101 -8.03 -1.39 11.55
CA PRO A 101 -6.75 -0.90 12.11
C PRO A 101 -6.74 -0.96 13.64
N GLY A 102 -7.87 -0.62 14.27
CA GLY A 102 -8.00 -0.62 15.73
C GLY A 102 -7.85 -2.02 16.34
N LEU A 103 -8.43 -3.04 15.70
CA LEU A 103 -8.26 -4.45 16.11
C LEU A 103 -6.79 -4.90 16.02
N CYS A 104 -6.04 -4.36 15.06
CA CYS A 104 -4.61 -4.59 14.91
C CYS A 104 -3.73 -3.68 15.79
N GLY A 105 -4.32 -2.84 16.65
CA GLY A 105 -3.59 -1.91 17.52
C GLY A 105 -2.94 -0.73 16.79
N ILE A 106 -3.44 -0.38 15.60
CA ILE A 106 -2.91 0.66 14.73
C ILE A 106 -3.77 1.91 14.79
N SER A 107 -3.14 3.08 14.84
CA SER A 107 -3.80 4.38 14.76
C SER A 107 -3.25 5.18 13.59
N LEU A 108 -4.08 5.42 12.57
CA LEU A 108 -3.72 6.18 11.37
C LEU A 108 -3.76 7.71 11.58
N GLY A 109 -4.19 8.17 12.76
CA GLY A 109 -4.32 9.59 13.08
C GLY A 109 -5.62 10.24 12.58
N PHE A 110 -6.55 9.46 12.04
CA PHE A 110 -7.90 9.87 11.68
C PHE A 110 -8.88 8.70 11.91
N LYS A 111 -10.19 9.00 11.90
CA LYS A 111 -11.23 7.98 12.03
C LYS A 111 -11.59 7.43 10.65
N MET A 112 -11.90 6.15 10.55
CA MET A 112 -12.44 5.58 9.32
C MET A 112 -13.96 5.61 9.35
N ASP A 113 -14.53 6.75 8.96
CA ASP A 113 -15.98 6.96 8.80
C ASP A 113 -16.27 7.61 7.44
N PRO A 114 -17.36 7.27 6.73
CA PRO A 114 -17.69 7.86 5.42
C PRO A 114 -17.66 9.40 5.37
N ASN A 115 -17.86 10.09 6.49
CA ASN A 115 -17.89 11.55 6.58
C ASN A 115 -16.59 12.16 7.11
N THR A 116 -15.49 11.40 7.12
CA THR A 116 -14.21 11.88 7.62
C THR A 116 -13.63 12.94 6.69
N ASP A 117 -13.27 14.10 7.26
CA ASP A 117 -12.52 15.13 6.54
C ASP A 117 -11.04 14.71 6.41
N CYS A 118 -10.60 14.51 5.17
CA CYS A 118 -9.23 14.11 4.84
C CYS A 118 -8.28 15.30 4.65
N SER A 119 -8.66 16.52 5.01
CA SER A 119 -7.83 17.74 4.95
C SER A 119 -6.85 17.88 6.13
N LEU A 120 -6.40 16.74 6.68
CA LEU A 120 -5.62 16.56 7.91
C LEU A 120 -4.35 17.41 8.02
#